data_AF-A0A1I3I7D5-F1
#
_entry.id   AF-A0A1I3I7D5-F1
#
_cell.length_a   1.000
_cell.length_b   1.000
_cell.length_c   1.000
_cell.angle_alpha   90.00
_cell.angle_beta   90.00
_cell.angle_gamma   90.00
#
_symmetry.space_group_name_H-M   'P 1'
#
loop_
_entity.id
_entity.type
_entity.pdbx_description
1 polymer ?
#
loop_
_entity_poly.entity_id
_entity_poly.type
_entity_poly.pdbx_seq_one_letter_code
_entity_poly.pdbx_strand_id
1 'polypeptide(L)'
;MMRAALVAVLLLVGCREAAPEKMSLRFGTFGSSPVVHTHFSIEQPMGEIGQPVLIHSFADRRYPRFDGSDALIGGPRDAGEDGIWRVEAQWTELLTGKSWRAAVDVPVDRMTRGSGAVNFQVIFGPNGLLEIDSDQAGPKPLAEVNTIGRTCGTRVSEADRDWTVSGLFPGKQERTLAAVTPPVGPPTCPPRD
;
A
#
# COMPACT_ATOMS: atom_id res chain seq x y z
N MET A 1 -0.68 -64.86 -14.90
CA MET A 1 -1.73 -63.89 -15.31
C MET A 1 -1.42 -62.56 -14.65
N MET A 2 -0.95 -61.59 -15.44
CA MET A 2 -0.49 -60.27 -15.01
C MET A 2 -1.71 -59.33 -15.01
N ARG A 3 -2.14 -58.82 -13.85
CA ARG A 3 -3.20 -57.81 -13.76
C ARG A 3 -2.58 -56.46 -13.42
N ALA A 4 -2.75 -55.55 -14.37
CA ALA A 4 -2.30 -54.18 -14.37
C ALA A 4 -2.98 -53.35 -13.28
N ALA A 5 -2.23 -52.35 -12.81
CA ALA A 5 -2.61 -51.31 -11.88
C ALA A 5 -3.71 -50.39 -12.43
N LEU A 6 -4.42 -49.71 -11.54
CA LEU A 6 -4.94 -48.36 -11.81
C LEU A 6 -5.01 -47.58 -10.49
N VAL A 7 -3.95 -46.82 -10.21
CA VAL A 7 -3.95 -45.78 -9.18
C VAL A 7 -4.52 -44.53 -9.86
N ALA A 8 -5.79 -44.21 -9.57
CA ALA A 8 -6.40 -42.96 -9.99
C ALA A 8 -5.91 -41.83 -9.06
N VAL A 9 -4.77 -41.22 -9.40
CA VAL A 9 -4.42 -39.91 -8.84
C VAL A 9 -5.27 -38.88 -9.57
N LEU A 10 -6.44 -38.58 -8.99
CA LEU A 10 -7.25 -37.43 -9.37
C LEU A 10 -6.43 -36.18 -9.08
N LEU A 11 -5.84 -35.65 -10.15
CA LEU A 11 -5.22 -34.33 -10.22
C LEU A 11 -6.25 -33.29 -9.78
N LEU A 12 -6.11 -32.82 -8.53
CA LEU A 12 -6.65 -31.56 -8.06
C LEU A 12 -5.93 -30.42 -8.80
N VAL A 13 -6.21 -30.26 -10.10
CA VAL A 13 -5.94 -29.02 -10.81
C VAL A 13 -7.00 -28.04 -10.31
N GLY A 14 -6.74 -27.42 -9.17
CA GLY A 14 -7.52 -26.28 -8.73
C GLY A 14 -7.49 -25.24 -9.83
N CYS A 15 -8.66 -24.80 -10.30
CA CYS A 15 -8.78 -23.62 -11.14
C CYS A 15 -8.16 -22.45 -10.37
N ARG A 16 -6.90 -22.11 -10.67
CA ARG A 16 -6.30 -20.87 -10.21
C ARG A 16 -7.00 -19.74 -10.96
N GLU A 17 -7.59 -18.81 -10.21
CA GLU A 17 -8.06 -17.57 -10.81
C GLU A 17 -6.88 -16.88 -11.51
N ALA A 18 -7.10 -16.42 -12.74
CA ALA A 18 -6.09 -15.66 -13.45
C ALA A 18 -5.76 -14.37 -12.67
N ALA A 19 -4.48 -13.99 -12.68
CA ALA A 19 -4.05 -12.73 -12.12
C ALA A 19 -4.90 -11.57 -12.70
N PRO A 20 -5.24 -10.56 -11.89
CA PRO A 20 -6.09 -9.46 -12.36
C PRO A 20 -5.40 -8.70 -13.50
N GLU A 21 -6.10 -8.51 -14.61
CA GLU A 21 -5.55 -7.77 -15.77
C GLU A 21 -5.35 -6.28 -15.49
N LYS A 22 -6.10 -5.72 -14.53
CA LYS A 22 -6.10 -4.30 -14.19
C LYS A 22 -6.12 -4.08 -12.69
N MET A 23 -5.49 -3.00 -12.26
CA MET A 23 -5.44 -2.56 -10.87
C MET A 23 -5.73 -1.07 -10.77
N SER A 24 -6.61 -0.69 -9.85
CA SER A 24 -6.79 0.69 -9.41
C SER A 24 -5.84 0.92 -8.24
N LEU A 25 -4.72 1.62 -8.50
CA LEU A 25 -3.71 1.96 -7.51
C LEU A 25 -3.99 3.33 -6.90
N ARG A 26 -4.04 3.38 -5.57
CA ARG A 26 -4.29 4.57 -4.78
C ARG A 26 -3.28 4.71 -3.65
N PHE A 27 -3.07 5.94 -3.21
CA PHE A 27 -2.21 6.23 -2.07
C PHE A 27 -2.96 7.07 -1.04
N GLY A 28 -2.76 6.76 0.23
CA GLY A 28 -3.33 7.50 1.36
C GLY A 28 -2.36 7.60 2.52
N THR A 29 -2.72 8.40 3.51
CA THR A 29 -2.04 8.46 4.78
C THR A 29 -3.03 8.49 5.92
N PHE A 30 -2.54 8.19 7.11
CA PHE A 30 -3.23 8.62 8.32
C PHE A 30 -3.18 10.15 8.38
N GLY A 31 -4.19 10.76 8.99
CA GLY A 31 -4.28 12.22 9.10
C GLY A 31 -3.17 12.84 9.97
N SER A 32 -2.46 12.01 10.73
CA SER A 32 -1.33 12.39 11.58
C SER A 32 0.04 12.27 10.93
N SER A 33 0.11 11.69 9.74
CA SER A 33 1.38 11.33 9.14
C SER A 33 1.34 11.53 7.62
N PRO A 34 1.18 12.78 7.12
CA PRO A 34 1.44 13.06 5.72
C PRO A 34 2.86 12.62 5.34
N VAL A 35 3.04 12.11 4.13
CA VAL A 35 4.32 11.57 3.68
C VAL A 35 4.71 12.07 2.31
N VAL A 36 6.01 12.05 2.02
CA VAL A 36 6.54 12.12 0.67
C VAL A 36 6.96 10.72 0.25
N HIS A 37 6.27 10.17 -0.76
CA HIS A 37 6.55 8.86 -1.31
C HIS A 37 7.62 8.96 -2.40
N THR A 38 8.64 8.11 -2.29
CA THR A 38 9.87 8.24 -3.09
C THR A 38 10.22 6.98 -3.87
N HIS A 39 9.84 5.80 -3.38
CA HIS A 39 10.10 4.53 -4.07
C HIS A 39 8.92 3.60 -3.90
N PHE A 40 8.63 2.81 -4.94
CA PHE A 40 7.54 1.84 -4.93
C PHE A 40 7.83 0.66 -5.86
N SER A 41 7.39 -0.53 -5.46
CA SER A 41 7.24 -1.66 -6.36
C SER A 41 6.17 -2.64 -5.92
N ILE A 42 5.71 -3.43 -6.89
CA ILE A 42 4.93 -4.64 -6.66
C ILE A 42 5.52 -5.71 -7.59
N GLU A 43 5.88 -6.88 -7.04
CA GLU A 43 6.41 -8.03 -7.79
C GLU A 43 7.71 -7.75 -8.58
N GLN A 44 8.42 -6.68 -8.25
CA GLN A 44 9.67 -6.31 -8.90
C GLN A 44 10.58 -5.54 -7.93
N PRO A 45 11.89 -5.40 -8.23
CA PRO A 45 12.79 -4.60 -7.41
C PRO A 45 12.25 -3.18 -7.20
N MET A 46 12.37 -2.68 -5.97
CA MET A 46 11.91 -1.34 -5.61
C MET A 46 12.66 -0.27 -6.41
N GLY A 47 11.91 0.55 -7.15
CA GLY A 47 12.44 1.63 -7.98
C GLY A 47 12.10 3.01 -7.46
N GLU A 48 12.92 4.00 -7.81
CA GLU A 48 12.62 5.41 -7.56
C GLU A 48 11.37 5.84 -8.35
N ILE A 49 10.48 6.56 -7.67
CA ILE A 49 9.43 7.31 -8.33
C ILE A 49 10.09 8.54 -8.92
N GLY A 50 10.10 8.65 -10.24
CA GLY A 50 10.85 9.69 -10.97
C GLY A 50 10.55 11.13 -10.54
N GLN A 51 9.43 11.38 -9.84
CA GLN A 51 9.14 12.62 -9.11
C GLN A 51 8.54 12.27 -7.74
N PRO A 52 9.13 12.72 -6.61
CA PRO A 52 8.56 12.51 -5.28
C PRO A 52 7.13 13.04 -5.17
N VAL A 53 6.26 12.31 -4.49
CA VAL A 53 4.84 12.66 -4.38
C VAL A 53 4.47 12.93 -2.94
N LEU A 54 4.02 14.15 -2.64
CA LEU A 54 3.39 14.48 -1.36
C LEU A 54 1.98 13.87 -1.29
N ILE A 55 1.77 12.98 -0.32
CA ILE A 55 0.51 12.29 -0.06
C ILE A 55 0.00 12.72 1.31
N HIS A 56 -1.29 13.06 1.37
CA HIS A 56 -1.99 13.40 2.60
C HIS A 56 -3.45 13.02 2.45
N SER A 57 -3.96 12.18 3.34
CA SER A 57 -5.38 11.86 3.47
C SER A 57 -5.74 11.62 4.95
N PHE A 58 -6.94 11.08 5.19
CA PHE A 58 -7.47 10.80 6.53
C PHE A 58 -7.95 9.35 6.61
N ALA A 59 -7.10 8.41 6.16
CA ALA A 59 -7.43 6.99 6.03
C ALA A 59 -7.96 6.37 7.33
N ASP A 60 -7.41 6.79 8.45
CA ASP A 60 -7.76 6.33 9.80
C ASP A 60 -9.08 6.92 10.32
N ARG A 61 -9.70 7.88 9.60
CA ARG A 61 -10.81 8.69 10.12
C ARG A 61 -12.03 8.76 9.22
N ARG A 62 -11.90 8.59 7.90
CA ARG A 62 -13.05 8.63 6.99
C ARG A 62 -12.83 7.87 5.70
N TYR A 63 -13.93 7.49 5.08
CA TYR A 63 -13.99 7.06 3.69
C TYR A 63 -14.21 8.24 2.72
N PRO A 64 -13.71 8.16 1.47
CA PRO A 64 -12.69 7.21 1.02
C PRO A 64 -11.35 7.44 1.75
N ARG A 65 -10.55 6.38 1.91
CA ARG A 65 -9.33 6.43 2.73
C ARG A 65 -8.12 7.02 1.99
N PHE A 66 -8.31 7.51 0.78
CA PHE A 66 -7.31 8.21 -0.03
C PHE A 66 -7.80 9.64 -0.29
N ASP A 67 -6.87 10.49 -0.71
CA ASP A 67 -7.20 11.81 -1.24
C ASP A 67 -6.49 11.98 -2.59
N GLY A 68 -7.19 12.56 -3.57
CA GLY A 68 -6.65 12.75 -4.92
C GLY A 68 -6.93 11.61 -5.91
N SER A 69 -5.94 11.32 -6.75
CA SER A 69 -6.12 10.59 -8.01
C SER A 69 -5.94 9.08 -7.90
N ASP A 70 -6.76 8.35 -8.66
CA ASP A 70 -6.63 6.91 -8.93
C ASP A 70 -5.80 6.69 -10.18
N ALA A 71 -4.79 5.82 -10.10
CA ALA A 71 -4.10 5.31 -11.28
C ALA A 71 -4.70 3.97 -11.69
N LEU A 72 -5.33 3.89 -12.86
CA LEU A 72 -5.71 2.61 -13.45
C LEU A 72 -4.53 2.09 -14.27
N ILE A 73 -3.89 1.04 -13.79
CA ILE A 73 -2.72 0.43 -14.41
C ILE A 73 -2.97 -1.04 -14.75
N GLY A 74 -2.10 -1.62 -15.58
CA GLY A 74 -2.06 -3.07 -15.74
C GLY A 74 -1.79 -3.73 -14.38
N GLY A 75 -2.48 -4.83 -14.09
CA GLY A 75 -2.21 -5.57 -12.88
C GLY A 75 -0.78 -6.13 -12.91
N PRO A 76 -0.07 -6.14 -11.76
CA PRO A 76 1.25 -6.73 -11.69
C PRO A 76 1.17 -8.22 -12.01
N ARG A 77 2.20 -8.72 -12.69
CA ARG A 77 2.38 -10.15 -12.89
C ARG A 77 2.89 -10.73 -11.59
N ASP A 78 2.18 -11.73 -11.06
CA ASP A 78 2.68 -12.58 -9.98
C ASP A 78 3.94 -13.31 -10.48
N ALA A 79 5.10 -12.88 -10.01
CA ALA A 79 6.39 -13.38 -10.46
C ALA A 79 6.71 -14.76 -9.87
N GLY A 80 6.15 -15.06 -8.68
CA GLY A 80 6.30 -16.34 -7.98
C GLY A 80 5.25 -17.39 -8.37
N GLU A 81 4.14 -16.97 -9.00
CA GLU A 81 2.96 -17.79 -9.27
C GLU A 81 2.40 -18.47 -8.02
N ASP A 82 2.47 -17.78 -6.88
CA ASP A 82 2.06 -18.25 -5.56
C ASP A 82 0.77 -17.59 -5.04
N GLY A 83 0.21 -16.64 -5.79
CA GLY A 83 -0.99 -15.89 -5.41
C GLY A 83 -0.73 -14.81 -4.36
N ILE A 84 0.53 -14.45 -4.13
CA ILE A 84 0.97 -13.42 -3.19
C ILE A 84 1.68 -12.33 -3.98
N TRP A 85 1.38 -11.07 -3.66
CA TRP A 85 2.18 -9.95 -4.17
C TRP A 85 3.08 -9.39 -3.08
N ARG A 86 4.36 -9.30 -3.38
CA ARG A 86 5.38 -8.57 -2.64
C ARG A 86 5.29 -7.09 -2.98
N VAL A 87 4.93 -6.28 -2.00
CA VAL A 87 4.80 -4.82 -2.13
C VAL A 87 5.90 -4.16 -1.33
N GLU A 88 6.66 -3.27 -1.95
CA GLU A 88 7.73 -2.52 -1.29
C GLU A 88 7.54 -1.02 -1.49
N ALA A 89 7.82 -0.24 -0.44
CA ALA A 89 7.73 1.20 -0.48
C ALA A 89 8.81 1.85 0.37
N GLN A 90 9.24 3.04 -0.06
CA GLN A 90 10.04 3.96 0.74
C GLN A 90 9.42 5.36 0.73
N TRP A 91 9.27 5.94 1.92
CA TRP A 91 8.66 7.24 2.12
C TRP A 91 9.34 8.01 3.25
N THR A 92 9.14 9.32 3.26
CA THR A 92 9.56 10.21 4.35
C THR A 92 8.32 10.79 5.00
N GLU A 93 8.22 10.70 6.33
CA GLU A 93 7.19 11.41 7.07
C GLU A 93 7.46 12.92 7.02
N LEU A 94 6.47 13.70 6.56
CA LEU A 94 6.65 15.12 6.30
C LEU A 94 6.97 15.91 7.58
N LEU A 95 6.39 15.51 8.72
CA LEU A 95 6.51 16.25 9.98
C LEU A 95 7.84 16.03 10.69
N THR A 96 8.41 14.84 10.55
CA THR A 96 9.62 14.43 11.28
C THR A 96 10.85 14.43 10.39
N GLY A 97 10.66 14.42 9.06
CA GLY A 97 11.74 14.21 8.09
C GLY A 97 12.30 12.78 8.09
N LYS A 98 11.72 11.88 8.90
CA LYS A 98 12.19 10.50 9.04
C LYS A 98 11.73 9.64 7.88
N SER A 99 12.68 8.98 7.22
CA SER A 99 12.47 8.04 6.14
C SER A 99 12.36 6.59 6.59
N TRP A 100 11.46 5.86 5.95
CA TRP A 100 11.12 4.48 6.25
C TRP A 100 11.08 3.68 4.97
N ARG A 101 11.51 2.42 5.07
CA ARG A 101 11.32 1.40 4.03
C ARG A 101 10.60 0.22 4.63
N ALA A 102 9.59 -0.26 3.92
CA ALA A 102 8.84 -1.44 4.34
C ALA A 102 8.54 -2.31 3.14
N ALA A 103 8.29 -3.57 3.45
CA ALA A 103 7.82 -4.51 2.47
C ALA A 103 6.85 -5.51 3.12
N VAL A 104 5.81 -5.85 2.39
CA VAL A 104 4.67 -6.63 2.88
C VAL A 104 4.15 -7.53 1.78
N ASP A 105 3.80 -8.74 2.18
CA ASP A 105 3.27 -9.76 1.29
C ASP A 105 1.74 -9.71 1.39
N VAL A 106 1.07 -9.57 0.25
CA VAL A 106 -0.39 -9.43 0.20
C VAL A 106 -1.02 -10.56 -0.63
N PRO A 107 -1.94 -11.34 -0.05
CA PRO A 107 -2.61 -12.39 -0.78
C PRO A 107 -3.62 -11.79 -1.78
N VAL A 108 -3.52 -12.18 -3.04
CA VAL A 108 -4.31 -11.61 -4.15
C VAL A 108 -5.80 -11.98 -4.03
N ASP A 109 -6.11 -13.15 -3.46
CA ASP A 109 -7.48 -13.63 -3.24
C ASP A 109 -8.27 -12.79 -2.21
N ARG A 110 -7.58 -11.98 -1.40
CA ARG A 110 -8.20 -11.04 -0.45
C ARG A 110 -8.57 -9.71 -1.09
N MET A 111 -8.18 -9.48 -2.34
CA MET A 111 -8.45 -8.21 -3.02
C MET A 111 -9.89 -8.11 -3.48
N THR A 112 -10.53 -6.98 -3.19
CA THR A 112 -11.83 -6.66 -3.76
C THR A 112 -11.68 -6.20 -5.20
N ARG A 113 -12.65 -6.59 -6.03
CA ARG A 113 -12.74 -6.17 -7.42
C ARG A 113 -13.80 -5.08 -7.56
N GLY A 114 -13.52 -4.07 -8.39
CA GLY A 114 -14.44 -2.99 -8.72
C GLY A 114 -14.17 -2.51 -10.15
N SER A 115 -15.22 -2.29 -10.94
CA SER A 115 -15.12 -1.78 -12.32
C SER A 115 -14.10 -2.53 -13.21
N GLY A 116 -13.99 -3.86 -13.02
CA GLY A 116 -13.08 -4.71 -13.81
C GLY A 116 -11.59 -4.63 -13.41
N ALA A 117 -11.26 -3.98 -12.29
CA ALA A 117 -9.91 -3.94 -11.72
C ALA A 117 -9.94 -4.42 -10.26
N VAL A 118 -8.80 -4.86 -9.74
CA VAL A 118 -8.63 -4.99 -8.27
C VAL A 118 -8.42 -3.61 -7.67
N ASN A 119 -9.05 -3.34 -6.53
CA ASN A 119 -8.82 -2.13 -5.76
C ASN A 119 -7.57 -2.33 -4.91
N PHE A 120 -6.59 -1.44 -5.05
CA PHE A 120 -5.33 -1.55 -4.34
C PHE A 120 -4.92 -0.19 -3.80
N GLN A 121 -4.80 -0.09 -2.48
CA GLN A 121 -4.48 1.14 -1.80
C GLN A 121 -3.30 0.95 -0.87
N VAL A 122 -2.31 1.83 -0.99
CA VAL A 122 -1.16 1.90 -0.10
C VAL A 122 -1.41 3.03 0.90
N ILE A 123 -1.39 2.72 2.18
CA ILE A 123 -1.66 3.69 3.26
C ILE A 123 -0.44 3.77 4.17
N PHE A 124 0.06 4.99 4.33
CA PHE A 124 1.18 5.27 5.23
C PHE A 124 0.67 5.85 6.56
N GLY A 125 1.13 5.29 7.66
CA GLY A 125 0.83 5.78 9.00
C GLY A 125 2.07 6.24 9.76
N PRO A 126 1.90 6.71 11.00
CA PRO A 126 2.99 7.21 11.82
C PRO A 126 3.97 6.10 12.20
N ASN A 127 5.22 6.49 12.46
CA ASN A 127 6.33 5.63 12.88
C ASN A 127 6.61 4.49 11.89
N GLY A 128 6.51 4.79 10.59
CA GLY A 128 6.81 3.82 9.54
C GLY A 128 5.73 2.75 9.34
N LEU A 129 4.49 2.97 9.77
CA LEU A 129 3.39 2.05 9.44
C LEU A 129 3.13 2.03 7.92
N LEU A 130 3.02 0.83 7.35
CA LEU A 130 2.54 0.58 6.00
C LEU A 130 1.34 -0.36 6.06
N GLU A 131 0.24 0.04 5.43
CA GLU A 131 -0.95 -0.79 5.22
C GLU A 131 -1.23 -0.93 3.73
N ILE A 132 -1.64 -2.11 3.33
CA ILE A 132 -2.15 -2.41 2.00
C ILE A 132 -3.59 -2.81 2.13
N ASP A 133 -4.43 -2.07 1.45
CA ASP A 133 -5.86 -2.12 1.62
C ASP A 133 -6.54 -2.34 0.27
N SER A 134 -7.66 -3.05 0.32
CA SER A 134 -8.45 -3.39 -0.87
C SER A 134 -9.92 -3.14 -0.60
N ASP A 135 -10.24 -1.87 -0.37
CA ASP A 135 -11.60 -1.42 -0.12
C ASP A 135 -12.47 -1.43 -1.38
N GLN A 136 -13.76 -1.72 -1.20
CA GLN A 136 -14.74 -1.45 -2.25
C GLN A 136 -14.97 0.06 -2.41
N ALA A 137 -15.28 0.49 -3.63
CA ALA A 137 -15.65 1.87 -3.91
C ALA A 137 -16.94 2.29 -3.19
N GLY A 138 -17.02 3.57 -2.83
CA GLY A 138 -18.20 4.18 -2.20
C GLY A 138 -18.00 4.48 -0.71
N PRO A 139 -18.96 5.22 -0.11
CA PRO A 139 -18.91 5.53 1.32
C PRO A 139 -19.17 4.28 2.14
N LYS A 140 -18.31 4.02 3.14
CA LYS A 140 -18.45 2.92 4.10
C LYS A 140 -18.09 3.36 5.52
N PRO A 141 -18.55 2.66 6.56
CA PRO A 141 -18.01 2.80 7.91
C PRO A 141 -16.56 2.29 7.97
N LEU A 142 -15.72 2.91 8.80
CA LEU A 142 -14.34 2.44 9.05
C LEU A 142 -14.27 1.02 9.64
N ALA A 143 -15.35 0.52 10.24
CA ALA A 143 -15.40 -0.85 10.73
C ALA A 143 -15.40 -1.90 9.59
N GLU A 144 -15.65 -1.48 8.35
CA GLU A 144 -15.73 -2.35 7.17
C GLU A 144 -14.48 -2.26 6.26
N VAL A 145 -13.39 -1.67 6.77
CA VAL A 145 -12.12 -1.59 6.03
C VAL A 145 -11.56 -2.97 5.72
N ASN A 146 -11.06 -3.13 4.51
CA ASN A 146 -10.42 -4.37 4.08
C ASN A 146 -8.90 -4.17 3.99
N THR A 147 -8.25 -4.13 5.16
CA THR A 147 -6.79 -4.19 5.26
C THR A 147 -6.31 -5.61 5.04
N ILE A 148 -5.54 -5.82 3.97
CA ILE A 148 -5.07 -7.12 3.50
C ILE A 148 -3.57 -7.34 3.72
N GLY A 149 -2.84 -6.27 4.07
CA GLY A 149 -1.45 -6.32 4.51
C GLY A 149 -1.15 -5.20 5.47
N ARG A 150 -0.30 -5.48 6.47
CA ARG A 150 0.17 -4.47 7.43
C ARG A 150 1.57 -4.83 7.89
N THR A 151 2.45 -3.84 7.95
CA THR A 151 3.81 -4.02 8.47
C THR A 151 4.36 -2.72 9.05
N CYS A 152 5.45 -2.83 9.82
CA CYS A 152 6.22 -1.68 10.29
C CYS A 152 7.53 -1.59 9.51
N GLY A 153 7.81 -0.40 9.01
CA GLY A 153 9.02 -0.08 8.28
C GLY A 153 10.27 -0.10 9.15
N THR A 154 11.39 -0.23 8.47
CA THR A 154 12.73 -0.04 9.02
C THR A 154 13.19 1.38 8.68
N ARG A 155 13.87 2.03 9.62
CA ARG A 155 14.44 3.37 9.44
C ARG A 155 15.50 3.34 8.33
N VAL A 156 15.50 4.37 7.49
CA VAL A 156 16.51 4.61 6.45
C VAL A 156 17.07 6.01 6.67
N SER A 157 17.94 6.14 7.67
CA SER A 157 18.45 7.44 8.15
C SER A 157 19.16 8.24 7.07
N GLU A 158 19.86 7.59 6.15
CA GLU A 158 20.55 8.21 5.02
C GLU A 158 19.60 8.83 4.00
N ALA A 159 18.31 8.44 4.02
CA ALA A 159 17.26 9.00 3.19
C ALA A 159 16.42 10.03 3.94
N ASP A 160 16.70 10.33 5.21
CA ASP A 160 16.00 11.37 5.96
C ASP A 160 16.13 12.71 5.23
N ARG A 161 15.03 13.42 5.12
CA ARG A 161 14.99 14.68 4.39
C ARG A 161 13.89 15.59 4.91
N ASP A 162 14.25 16.83 5.17
CA ASP A 162 13.25 17.88 5.36
C ASP A 162 12.69 18.29 4.00
N TRP A 163 11.55 17.70 3.66
CA TRP A 163 10.83 18.04 2.44
C TRP A 163 10.14 19.40 2.54
N THR A 164 10.01 19.98 3.73
CA THR A 164 9.28 21.23 3.92
C THR A 164 9.98 22.45 3.34
N VAL A 165 11.30 22.35 3.14
CA VAL A 165 12.13 23.39 2.53
C VAL A 165 12.51 23.08 1.08
N SER A 166 11.99 21.99 0.51
CA SER A 166 12.41 21.49 -0.81
C SER A 166 11.93 22.34 -2.00
N GLY A 167 10.86 23.11 -1.82
CA GLY A 167 10.20 23.87 -2.90
C GLY A 167 9.45 23.02 -3.93
N LEU A 168 9.37 21.70 -3.77
CA LEU A 168 8.75 20.78 -4.73
C LEU A 168 7.22 20.76 -4.66
N PHE A 169 6.62 21.24 -3.56
CA PHE A 169 5.19 21.15 -3.31
C PHE A 169 4.55 22.53 -2.99
N PRO A 170 4.78 23.57 -3.82
CA PRO A 170 4.37 24.93 -3.50
C PRO A 170 2.85 25.03 -3.27
N GLY A 171 2.44 25.61 -2.15
CA GLY A 171 1.04 25.78 -1.75
C GLY A 171 0.37 24.50 -1.23
N LYS A 172 0.75 23.31 -1.73
CA LYS A 172 0.20 22.02 -1.28
C LYS A 172 0.72 21.65 0.10
N GLN A 173 1.99 21.95 0.35
CA GLN A 173 2.64 21.63 1.61
C GLN A 173 2.04 22.42 2.79
N GLU A 174 1.85 23.73 2.64
CA GLU A 174 1.29 24.59 3.68
C GLU A 174 -0.13 24.14 4.04
N ARG A 175 -0.96 23.82 3.03
CA ARG A 175 -2.30 23.25 3.25
C ARG A 175 -2.25 21.89 3.94
N THR A 176 -1.28 21.04 3.60
CA THR A 176 -1.11 19.72 4.20
C THR A 176 -0.75 19.87 5.68
N LEU A 177 0.26 20.68 6.00
CA LEU A 177 0.70 20.93 7.36
C LEU A 177 -0.42 21.55 8.22
N ALA A 178 -1.23 22.44 7.66
CA ALA A 178 -2.37 23.04 8.36
C ALA A 178 -3.52 22.05 8.63
N ALA A 179 -3.58 20.93 7.90
CA ALA A 179 -4.66 19.94 7.98
C ALA A 179 -4.27 18.68 8.77
N VAL A 180 -3.02 18.59 9.24
CA VAL A 180 -2.55 17.49 10.08
C VAL A 180 -3.36 17.42 11.37
N THR A 181 -3.72 16.20 11.76
CA THR A 181 -4.49 15.93 12.97
C THR A 181 -3.77 14.91 13.84
N PRO A 182 -3.89 14.94 15.18
CA PRO A 182 -3.24 13.96 16.04
C PRO A 182 -3.66 12.52 15.72
N PRO A 183 -2.81 11.50 16.00
CA PRO A 183 -3.19 10.10 15.84
C PRO A 183 -4.44 9.73 16.63
N VAL A 184 -5.29 8.89 16.07
CA VAL A 184 -6.43 8.29 16.79
C VAL A 184 -5.95 7.03 17.51
N GLY A 185 -5.68 7.14 18.81
CA GLY A 185 -5.20 6.02 19.63
C GLY A 185 -3.67 5.84 19.64
N PRO A 186 -3.17 4.79 20.29
CA PRO A 186 -1.73 4.52 20.35
C PRO A 186 -1.19 4.15 18.95
N PRO A 187 0.06 4.51 18.63
CA PRO A 187 0.65 4.18 17.34
C PRO A 187 0.83 2.66 17.21
N THR A 188 0.44 2.12 16.06
CA THR A 188 0.59 0.69 15.75
C THR A 188 2.06 0.28 15.68
N CYS A 189 2.88 1.10 15.04
CA CYS A 189 4.33 0.88 14.97
C CYS A 189 5.02 1.67 16.08
N PRO A 190 5.96 1.05 16.81
CA PRO A 190 6.72 1.75 17.84
C PRO A 190 7.61 2.81 17.19
N PRO A 191 7.79 3.98 17.84
CA PRO A 191 8.81 4.91 17.40
C PRO A 191 10.18 4.21 17.45
N ARG A 192 10.94 4.35 16.36
CA ARG A 192 12.34 3.90 16.28
C ARG A 192 13.20 5.15 16.09
N ASP A 193 14.22 5.28 16.93
CA ASP A 193 15.18 6.40 16.87
C ASP A 193 16.04 6.30 15.62
#